data_AF-A0A3A1UV91-F1
#
_entry.id   AF-A0A3A1UV91-F1
#
_cell.length_a   1.000
_cell.length_b   1.000
_cell.length_c   1.000
_cell.angle_alpha   90.00
_cell.angle_beta   90.00
_cell.angle_gamma   90.00
#
_symmetry.space_group_name_H-M   'P 1'
#
loop_
_entity.id
_entity.type
_entity.pdbx_description
1 polymer ?
#
loop_
_entity_poly.entity_id
_entity_poly.type
_entity_poly.pdbx_seq_one_letter_code
_entity_poly.pdbx_strand_id
1 'polypeptide(L)'
;MDDKGINGMKYWVKLNLVSAAFALLPFLGTELLVNVYRISRLTGIPLGKVNSSVNMTIVVSSVLATILFVWVVCRILQGRLMSFFAVILWIPYYVLYVFLFALLFPIAERADDPNPATGLLLMSGLIVYPFYLAGILAVGTFRKWGRR
;
A
#
# COMPACT_ATOMS: atom_id res chain seq x y z
N MET A 1 -25.20 17.73 24.02
CA MET A 1 -24.06 16.98 23.43
C MET A 1 -24.32 16.87 21.94
N ASP A 2 -23.53 17.57 21.14
CA ASP A 2 -23.75 17.76 19.70
C ASP A 2 -23.49 16.45 18.91
N ASP A 3 -24.52 15.95 18.22
CA ASP A 3 -24.51 14.74 17.38
C ASP A 3 -23.50 14.84 16.19
N LYS A 4 -22.97 16.04 15.92
CA LYS A 4 -21.85 16.22 14.99
C LYS A 4 -20.55 15.51 15.44
N GLY A 5 -20.31 15.38 16.75
CA GLY A 5 -19.11 14.74 17.30
C GLY A 5 -19.06 13.22 17.06
N ILE A 6 -20.21 12.55 17.13
CA ILE A 6 -20.35 11.09 16.96
C ILE A 6 -20.08 10.70 15.50
N ASN A 7 -20.52 11.52 14.54
CA ASN A 7 -20.23 11.34 13.12
C ASN A 7 -18.75 11.61 12.77
N GLY A 8 -18.11 12.54 13.48
CA GLY A 8 -16.68 12.86 13.32
C GLY A 8 -15.77 11.73 13.75
N MET A 9 -15.92 11.20 14.97
CA MET A 9 -15.08 10.10 15.47
C MET A 9 -15.20 8.84 14.61
N LYS A 10 -16.42 8.48 14.20
CA LYS A 10 -16.65 7.35 13.29
C LYS A 10 -15.95 7.54 11.94
N TYR A 11 -15.82 8.78 11.46
CA TYR A 11 -15.10 9.06 10.22
C TYR A 11 -13.58 8.92 10.38
N TRP A 12 -13.01 9.41 11.48
CA TRP A 12 -11.57 9.26 11.77
C TRP A 12 -11.13 7.80 11.87
N VAL A 13 -11.96 6.93 12.47
CA VAL A 13 -11.70 5.49 12.50
C VAL A 13 -11.71 4.90 11.08
N LYS A 14 -12.69 5.25 10.25
CA LYS A 14 -12.74 4.81 8.84
C LYS A 14 -11.52 5.28 8.05
N LEU A 15 -11.10 6.52 8.25
CA LEU A 15 -9.93 7.10 7.58
C LEU A 15 -8.66 6.33 7.95
N ASN A 16 -8.47 6.01 9.23
CA ASN A 16 -7.33 5.22 9.69
C ASN A 16 -7.35 3.80 9.13
N LEU A 17 -8.49 3.11 9.18
CA LEU A 17 -8.63 1.77 8.58
C LEU A 17 -8.33 1.76 7.08
N VAL A 18 -8.80 2.77 6.34
CA VAL A 18 -8.52 2.89 4.91
C VAL A 18 -7.06 3.23 4.65
N SER A 19 -6.44 4.09 5.47
CA SER A 19 -5.01 4.41 5.35
C SER A 19 -4.13 3.19 5.63
N ALA A 20 -4.52 2.38 6.62
CA ALA A 20 -3.90 1.10 6.91
C ALA A 20 -4.06 0.10 5.75
N ALA A 21 -5.22 0.07 5.10
CA ALA A 21 -5.45 -0.75 3.92
C ALA A 21 -4.64 -0.28 2.70
N PHE A 22 -4.49 1.04 2.50
CA PHE A 22 -3.65 1.60 1.44
C PHE A 22 -2.20 1.16 1.60
N ALA A 23 -1.67 1.22 2.82
CA ALA A 23 -0.30 0.80 3.12
C ALA A 23 0.01 -0.67 2.75
N LEU A 24 -0.99 -1.54 2.59
CA LEU A 24 -0.77 -2.95 2.21
C LEU A 24 -0.17 -3.09 0.81
N LEU A 25 -0.53 -2.24 -0.15
CA LEU A 25 0.00 -2.34 -1.51
C LEU A 25 1.52 -2.13 -1.58
N PRO A 26 2.08 -0.99 -1.09
CA PRO A 26 3.53 -0.80 -1.08
C PRO A 26 4.22 -1.79 -0.13
N PHE A 27 3.58 -2.21 0.96
CA PHE A 27 4.13 -3.25 1.85
C PHE A 27 4.32 -4.58 1.11
N LEU A 28 3.28 -5.12 0.48
CA LEU A 28 3.37 -6.40 -0.25
C LEU A 28 4.36 -6.30 -1.41
N GLY A 29 4.37 -5.18 -2.13
CA GLY A 29 5.37 -4.94 -3.18
C GLY A 29 6.80 -4.91 -2.63
N THR A 30 7.00 -4.28 -1.48
CA THR A 30 8.30 -4.23 -0.79
C THR A 30 8.76 -5.63 -0.43
N GLU A 31 7.94 -6.40 0.28
CA GLU A 31 8.32 -7.73 0.76
C GLU A 31 8.59 -8.71 -0.38
N LEU A 32 7.80 -8.65 -1.46
CA LEU A 32 8.07 -9.48 -2.64
C LEU A 32 9.41 -9.15 -3.29
N LEU A 33 9.76 -7.86 -3.40
CA LEU A 33 11.01 -7.42 -4.01
C LEU A 33 12.23 -7.74 -3.14
N VAL A 34 12.14 -7.57 -1.82
CA VAL A 34 13.28 -7.83 -0.93
C VAL A 34 13.52 -9.32 -0.69
N ASN A 35 12.49 -10.17 -0.87
CA ASN A 35 12.60 -11.61 -0.60
C ASN A 35 12.77 -12.48 -1.85
N VAL A 36 13.07 -11.94 -3.03
CA VAL A 36 13.22 -12.73 -4.28
C VAL A 36 14.27 -13.86 -4.16
N TYR A 37 15.40 -13.58 -3.49
CA TYR A 37 16.46 -14.57 -3.24
C TYR A 37 15.99 -15.67 -2.29
N ARG A 38 15.32 -15.29 -1.20
CA ARG A 38 14.74 -16.23 -0.22
C ARG A 38 13.71 -17.14 -0.86
N ILE A 39 12.81 -16.58 -1.66
CA ILE A 39 11.78 -17.35 -2.38
C ILE A 39 12.46 -18.34 -3.31
N SER A 40 13.48 -17.91 -4.07
CA SER A 40 14.23 -18.79 -4.96
C SER A 40 14.91 -19.94 -4.20
N ARG A 41 15.57 -19.65 -3.06
CA ARG A 41 16.22 -20.68 -2.24
C ARG A 41 15.21 -21.67 -1.65
N LEU A 42 14.11 -21.20 -1.06
CA LEU A 42 13.15 -22.05 -0.36
C LEU A 42 12.28 -22.89 -1.31
N THR A 43 12.00 -22.38 -2.51
CA THR A 43 11.16 -23.08 -3.50
C THR A 43 11.96 -23.87 -4.52
N GLY A 44 13.27 -23.63 -4.64
CA GLY A 44 14.11 -24.17 -5.71
C GLY A 44 13.79 -23.60 -7.10
N ILE A 45 12.90 -22.62 -7.20
CA ILE A 45 12.55 -21.97 -8.47
C ILE A 45 13.73 -21.08 -8.91
N PRO A 46 14.19 -21.15 -10.17
CA PRO A 46 15.26 -20.30 -10.66
C PRO A 46 14.95 -18.81 -10.45
N LEU A 47 15.94 -18.04 -9.97
CA LEU A 47 15.79 -16.63 -9.62
C LEU A 47 15.15 -15.79 -10.74
N GLY A 48 15.55 -16.01 -12.00
CA GLY A 48 14.98 -15.29 -13.14
C GLY A 48 13.47 -15.52 -13.34
N LYS A 49 12.97 -16.72 -13.01
CA LYS A 49 11.53 -17.02 -13.00
C LYS A 49 10.84 -16.35 -11.81
N VAL A 50 11.43 -16.42 -10.61
CA VAL A 50 10.90 -15.74 -9.42
C VAL A 50 10.76 -14.23 -9.66
N ASN A 51 11.79 -13.59 -10.21
CA ASN A 51 11.75 -12.16 -10.53
C ASN A 51 10.62 -11.81 -11.50
N SER A 52 10.49 -12.58 -12.59
CA SER A 52 9.42 -12.37 -13.57
C SER A 52 8.04 -12.53 -12.95
N SER A 53 7.85 -13.57 -12.12
CA SER A 53 6.60 -13.80 -11.40
C SER A 53 6.29 -12.69 -10.41
N VAL A 54 7.26 -12.26 -9.60
CA VAL A 54 7.11 -11.15 -8.64
C VAL A 54 6.72 -9.86 -9.37
N ASN A 55 7.41 -9.51 -10.45
CA ASN A 55 7.08 -8.33 -11.24
C ASN A 55 5.65 -8.40 -11.78
N MET A 56 5.24 -9.55 -12.31
CA MET A 56 3.88 -9.76 -12.80
C MET A 56 2.85 -9.65 -11.67
N THR A 57 3.12 -10.22 -10.50
CA THR A 57 2.28 -10.11 -9.31
C THR A 57 2.14 -8.65 -8.85
N ILE A 58 3.22 -7.87 -8.85
CA ILE A 58 3.17 -6.44 -8.48
C ILE A 58 2.29 -5.66 -9.47
N VAL A 59 2.44 -5.89 -10.78
CA VAL A 59 1.61 -5.22 -11.79
C VAL A 59 0.14 -5.58 -11.63
N VAL A 60 -0.19 -6.88 -11.54
CA VAL A 60 -1.57 -7.35 -11.40
C VAL A 60 -2.20 -6.84 -10.10
N SER A 61 -1.49 -6.94 -8.97
CA SER A 61 -1.97 -6.44 -7.69
C SER A 61 -2.16 -4.93 -7.69
N SER A 62 -1.30 -4.17 -8.38
CA SER A 62 -1.46 -2.70 -8.51
C SER A 62 -2.72 -2.32 -9.28
N VAL A 63 -3.05 -3.04 -10.36
CA VAL A 63 -4.28 -2.82 -11.11
C VAL A 63 -5.51 -3.14 -10.26
N LEU A 64 -5.53 -4.32 -9.61
CA LEU A 64 -6.63 -4.75 -8.75
C LEU A 64 -6.82 -3.81 -7.55
N ALA A 65 -5.71 -3.41 -6.91
CA ALA A 65 -5.72 -2.47 -5.80
C ALA A 65 -6.25 -1.10 -6.22
N THR A 66 -5.92 -0.62 -7.43
CA THR A 66 -6.46 0.65 -7.95
C THR A 66 -7.98 0.63 -8.01
N ILE A 67 -8.56 -0.44 -8.57
CA ILE A 67 -10.02 -0.61 -8.66
C ILE A 67 -10.63 -0.65 -7.25
N LEU A 68 -10.04 -1.44 -6.35
CA LEU A 68 -10.47 -1.56 -4.97
C LEU A 68 -10.40 -0.22 -4.22
N PHE A 69 -9.32 0.54 -4.37
CA PHE A 69 -9.12 1.81 -3.69
C PHE A 69 -10.13 2.86 -4.17
N VAL A 70 -10.39 2.96 -5.47
CA VAL A 70 -11.45 3.84 -5.99
C VAL A 70 -12.81 3.48 -5.40
N TRP A 71 -13.13 2.18 -5.31
CA TRP A 71 -14.36 1.71 -4.69
C TRP A 71 -14.44 2.08 -3.20
N VAL A 72 -13.37 1.83 -2.43
CA VAL A 72 -13.24 2.16 -1.01
C VAL A 72 -13.43 3.66 -0.77
N VAL A 73 -12.77 4.52 -1.55
CA VAL A 73 -12.91 5.98 -1.40
C VAL A 73 -14.35 6.43 -1.67
N CYS A 74 -14.97 5.90 -2.73
CA CYS A 74 -16.33 6.25 -3.10
C CYS A 74 -17.36 5.80 -2.05
N ARG A 75 -17.18 4.62 -1.46
CA ARG A 75 -18.18 3.99 -0.58
C ARG A 75 -17.95 4.29 0.89
N ILE A 76 -16.70 4.25 1.35
CA ILE A 76 -16.34 4.36 2.77
C ILE A 76 -16.00 5.80 3.15
N LEU A 77 -15.11 6.45 2.41
CA LEU A 77 -14.67 7.83 2.71
C LEU A 77 -15.58 8.91 2.13
N GLN A 78 -16.53 8.51 1.28
CA GLN A 78 -17.56 9.37 0.70
C GLN A 78 -16.99 10.61 0.01
N GLY A 79 -15.77 10.55 -0.56
CA GLY A 79 -15.15 11.67 -1.28
C GLY A 79 -15.12 12.99 -0.50
N ARG A 80 -14.86 12.97 0.82
CA ARG A 80 -14.69 14.20 1.61
C ARG A 80 -13.27 14.73 1.45
N LEU A 81 -13.05 16.05 1.52
CA LEU A 81 -11.71 16.63 1.49
C LEU A 81 -10.78 16.07 2.60
N MET A 82 -11.34 15.74 3.76
CA MET A 82 -10.59 15.08 4.84
C MET A 82 -10.00 13.71 4.45
N SER A 83 -10.45 13.09 3.36
CA SER A 83 -9.86 11.83 2.88
C SER A 83 -8.42 11.99 2.40
N PHE A 84 -7.99 13.21 2.04
CA PHE A 84 -6.61 13.49 1.64
C PHE A 84 -5.58 13.30 2.75
N PHE A 85 -5.98 13.28 4.02
CA PHE A 85 -5.09 12.88 5.11
C PHE A 85 -4.57 11.45 4.95
N ALA A 86 -5.28 10.58 4.21
CA ALA A 86 -4.82 9.22 3.90
C ALA A 86 -3.50 9.20 3.10
N VAL A 87 -3.16 10.27 2.38
CA VAL A 87 -1.89 10.41 1.62
C VAL A 87 -0.67 10.45 2.54
N ILE A 88 -0.85 10.82 3.81
CA ILE A 88 0.21 10.84 4.82
C ILE A 88 0.03 9.69 5.81
N LEU A 89 -1.21 9.41 6.21
CA LEU A 89 -1.51 8.41 7.23
C LEU A 89 -1.14 6.98 6.84
N TRP A 90 -0.96 6.65 5.55
CA TRP A 90 -0.50 5.31 5.17
C TRP A 90 0.95 5.02 5.62
N ILE A 91 1.80 6.05 5.77
CA ILE A 91 3.22 5.91 6.11
C ILE A 91 3.42 5.18 7.45
N PRO A 92 2.82 5.61 8.58
CA PRO A 92 2.99 4.91 9.85
C PRO A 92 2.51 3.45 9.80
N TYR A 93 1.46 3.16 9.04
CA TYR A 93 1.01 1.77 8.86
C TYR A 93 1.97 0.95 8.01
N TYR A 94 2.53 1.53 6.95
CA TYR A 94 3.56 0.87 6.14
C TYR A 94 4.79 0.53 6.97
N VAL A 95 5.31 1.49 7.75
CA VAL A 95 6.43 1.28 8.66
C VAL A 95 6.11 0.18 9.68
N LEU A 96 4.90 0.21 10.26
CA LEU A 96 4.44 -0.82 11.18
C LEU A 96 4.42 -2.21 10.53
N TYR A 97 3.91 -2.34 9.30
CA TYR A 97 3.86 -3.63 8.61
C TYR A 97 5.23 -4.18 8.29
N VAL A 98 6.14 -3.35 7.75
CA VAL A 98 7.53 -3.76 7.47
C VAL A 98 8.23 -4.15 8.78
N PHE A 99 8.07 -3.37 9.84
CA PHE A 99 8.65 -3.66 11.15
C PHE A 99 8.15 -5.00 11.72
N LEU A 100 6.83 -5.22 11.72
CA LEU A 100 6.24 -6.48 12.18
C LEU A 100 6.70 -7.67 11.32
N PHE A 101 6.79 -7.50 10.01
CA PHE A 101 7.24 -8.56 9.12
C PHE A 101 8.71 -8.91 9.37
N ALA A 102 9.58 -7.90 9.51
CA ALA A 102 11.00 -8.11 9.84
C ALA A 102 11.20 -8.80 11.19
N LEU A 103 10.33 -8.53 12.17
CA LEU A 103 10.34 -9.24 13.46
C LEU A 103 9.90 -10.70 13.35
N LEU A 104 8.85 -10.98 12.56
CA LEU A 104 8.29 -12.31 12.40
C LEU A 104 9.13 -13.20 11.46
N PHE A 105 9.77 -12.59 10.46
CA PHE A 105 10.51 -13.28 9.39
C PHE A 105 11.90 -12.66 9.19
N PRO A 106 12.78 -12.70 10.21
CA PRO A 106 14.10 -12.07 10.15
C PRO A 106 14.96 -12.67 9.03
N ILE A 107 15.84 -11.84 8.47
CA ILE A 107 16.81 -12.29 7.47
C ILE A 107 17.99 -12.96 8.17
N ALA A 108 18.07 -14.30 8.07
CA ALA A 108 19.11 -15.11 8.72
C ALA A 108 20.35 -15.33 7.83
N GLU A 109 20.17 -15.44 6.52
CA GLU A 109 21.27 -15.69 5.58
C GLU A 109 21.61 -14.42 4.79
N ARG A 110 22.89 -14.03 4.80
CA ARG A 110 23.39 -12.89 4.01
C ARG A 110 23.18 -13.05 2.49
N ALA A 111 23.07 -14.29 2.02
CA ALA A 111 22.77 -14.58 0.61
C ALA A 111 21.35 -14.13 0.20
N ASP A 112 20.47 -13.84 1.16
CA ASP A 112 19.14 -13.28 0.89
C ASP A 112 19.12 -11.76 0.78
N ASP A 113 20.24 -11.08 1.07
CA ASP A 113 20.26 -9.63 1.11
C ASP A 113 19.91 -9.06 -0.28
N PRO A 114 18.92 -8.16 -0.37
CA PRO A 114 18.52 -7.60 -1.64
C PRO A 114 19.66 -6.77 -2.23
N ASN A 115 19.79 -6.81 -3.56
CA ASN A 115 20.80 -6.01 -4.23
C ASN A 115 20.52 -4.49 -4.06
N PRO A 116 21.53 -3.62 -4.19
CA PRO A 116 21.35 -2.18 -4.04
C PRO A 116 20.31 -1.55 -5.00
N ALA A 117 20.14 -2.13 -6.20
CA ALA A 117 19.16 -1.65 -7.17
C ALA A 117 17.71 -1.85 -6.68
N THR A 118 17.44 -2.93 -5.92
CA THR A 118 16.15 -3.13 -5.26
C THR A 118 15.83 -1.98 -4.32
N GLY A 119 16.80 -1.49 -3.54
CA GLY A 119 16.61 -0.32 -2.67
C GLY A 119 16.19 0.94 -3.43
N LEU A 120 16.80 1.21 -4.59
CA LEU A 120 16.43 2.34 -5.45
C LEU A 120 15.01 2.21 -6.03
N LEU A 121 14.63 1.00 -6.45
CA LEU A 121 13.27 0.71 -6.92
C LEU A 121 12.23 0.93 -5.82
N LEU A 122 12.51 0.51 -4.59
CA LEU A 122 11.63 0.75 -3.44
C LEU A 122 11.49 2.23 -3.13
N MET A 123 12.61 2.95 -3.06
CA MET A 123 12.60 4.40 -2.79
C MET A 123 11.78 5.15 -3.85
N SER A 124 12.03 4.89 -5.13
CA SER A 124 11.27 5.52 -6.22
C SER A 124 9.77 5.19 -6.15
N GLY A 125 9.41 3.93 -5.90
CA GLY A 125 8.03 3.51 -5.72
C GLY A 125 7.32 4.22 -4.56
N LEU A 126 7.99 4.29 -3.40
CA LEU A 126 7.45 4.97 -2.21
C LEU A 126 7.33 6.49 -2.38
N ILE A 127 8.23 7.12 -3.15
CA ILE A 127 8.13 8.55 -3.49
C ILE A 127 6.94 8.82 -4.41
N VAL A 128 6.68 7.94 -5.39
CA VAL A 128 5.57 8.08 -6.33
C VAL A 128 4.21 7.77 -5.67
N TYR A 129 4.19 6.88 -4.68
CA TYR A 129 2.97 6.35 -4.09
C TYR A 129 1.99 7.39 -3.49
N PRO A 130 2.45 8.43 -2.77
CA PRO A 130 1.57 9.53 -2.32
C PRO A 130 0.82 10.23 -3.46
N PHE A 131 1.48 10.43 -4.61
CA PHE A 131 0.86 11.06 -5.79
C PHE A 131 -0.18 10.14 -6.42
N TYR A 132 0.11 8.84 -6.49
CA TYR A 132 -0.85 7.82 -6.92
C TYR A 132 -2.11 7.82 -6.02
N LEU A 133 -1.94 7.82 -4.70
CA LEU A 133 -3.06 7.90 -3.76
C LEU A 133 -3.86 9.20 -3.89
N ALA A 134 -3.17 10.34 -4.04
CA ALA A 134 -3.83 11.63 -4.25
C ALA A 134 -4.71 11.61 -5.51
N GLY A 135 -4.25 10.99 -6.59
CA GLY A 135 -5.03 10.80 -7.83
C GLY A 135 -6.31 10.00 -7.58
N ILE A 136 -6.23 8.87 -6.87
CA ILE A 136 -7.42 8.06 -6.53
C ILE A 136 -8.41 8.86 -5.67
N LEU A 137 -7.92 9.58 -4.67
CA LEU A 137 -8.74 10.37 -3.77
C LEU A 137 -9.43 11.53 -4.50
N ALA A 138 -8.74 12.16 -5.46
CA ALA A 138 -9.30 13.16 -6.34
C ALA A 138 -10.46 12.58 -7.18
N VAL A 139 -10.25 11.44 -7.85
CA VAL A 139 -11.29 10.77 -8.64
C VAL A 139 -12.54 10.47 -7.79
N GLY A 140 -12.36 9.93 -6.59
CA GLY A 140 -13.46 9.63 -5.68
C GLY A 140 -14.22 10.88 -5.19
N THR A 141 -13.51 12.00 -5.03
CA THR A 141 -14.08 13.29 -4.62
C THR A 141 -14.88 13.94 -5.77
N PHE A 142 -14.31 14.02 -6.97
CA PHE A 142 -14.98 14.59 -8.15
C PHE A 142 -16.25 13.82 -8.54
N ARG A 143 -16.25 12.48 -8.46
CA ARG A 143 -17.43 11.65 -8.78
C ARG A 143 -18.64 11.90 -7.87
N LYS A 144 -18.42 12.46 -6.67
CA LYS A 144 -19.51 12.84 -5.76
C LYS A 144 -20.08 14.21 -6.09
N TRP A 145 -19.26 15.11 -6.62
CA TRP A 145 -19.66 16.48 -6.93
C TRP A 145 -20.61 16.55 -8.13
N GLY A 146 -20.35 15.76 -9.18
CA GLY A 146 -21.22 15.69 -10.37
C GLY A 146 -22.56 14.92 -10.20
N ARG A 147 -22.91 14.50 -8.98
CA ARG A 147 -24.20 13.86 -8.64
C ARG A 147 -25.06 14.69 -7.67
N ARG A 148 -24.72 15.96 -7.48
CA ARG A 148 -25.53 16.97 -6.78
C ARG A 148 -26.04 17.97 -7.79
#